data_AF-A0A2N6UFE5-F1
#
_entry.id   AF-A0A2N6UFE5-F1
#
_cell.length_a   1.000
_cell.length_b   1.000
_cell.length_c   1.000
_cell.angle_alpha   90.00
_cell.angle_beta   90.00
_cell.angle_gamma   90.00
#
_symmetry.space_group_name_H-M   'P 1'
#
loop_
_entity.id
_entity.type
_entity.pdbx_description
1 polymer ?
#
loop_
_entity_poly.entity_id
_entity_poly.type
_entity_poly.pdbx_seq_one_letter_code
_entity_poly.pdbx_strand_id
1 'polypeptide(L)'
;MSYIIDLANTVLQPLINLGAAPLMTIILTVIALLFRVKFTKALEGGIKLGIALTGVGAIMNILTGAFSNALGEFVANTGLNLNVTDVGWAPLATITWGSPYTLYFMLILLIVNGIMLALNKTNTLDVDIFDIWHLSIVGLFAMYMGANLLVTTLLVVFIGVLKIINSDLMKPTFNDLLNAPDENPMTTTHMNYMMNPIIMLLDKIYDKLFSWLDKYDFDAAKLNSKIGFWGSKFAIGIYLGIFVGLLAGISIQEMLTLGFTAAVCLELFSVIGQWFIASVEPLSQGVTDFTSKKFSDRTFNIGLDWPFIAGRAEIWAVANVLAPIMLIEALILPNNGLLPLGGIIAMGLTPALLVVTRGKIIRMIVIGTVLLPTFLYSGTLIAPFVTETAKQVGAFPADVASNSLISHTTLEGPIEKFVAYFVGQASQGDIEMMIYAALAIALYLILFVWYAKQMQKRNAEYAKKG
;
A
#
# COMPACT_ATOMS: atom_id res chain seq x y z
N MET A 1 16.19 3.85 -26.40
CA MET A 1 15.27 3.87 -25.25
C MET A 1 13.85 4.25 -25.66
N SER A 2 13.67 5.21 -26.58
CA SER A 2 12.38 5.52 -27.23
C SER A 2 11.64 4.29 -27.75
N TYR A 3 12.30 3.42 -28.49
CA TYR A 3 11.69 2.19 -29.02
C TYR A 3 11.06 1.28 -27.95
N ILE A 4 11.66 1.17 -26.76
CA ILE A 4 11.12 0.34 -25.66
C ILE A 4 9.88 1.00 -25.06
N ILE A 5 9.89 2.33 -24.93
CA ILE A 5 8.74 3.12 -24.46
C ILE A 5 7.59 3.01 -25.47
N ASP A 6 7.88 3.18 -26.77
CA ASP A 6 6.89 3.11 -27.84
C ASP A 6 6.27 1.71 -27.95
N LEU A 7 7.10 0.66 -27.83
CA LEU A 7 6.64 -0.73 -27.80
C LEU A 7 5.72 -1.00 -26.60
N ALA A 8 6.14 -0.56 -25.40
CA ALA A 8 5.36 -0.73 -24.19
C ALA A 8 4.00 -0.02 -24.28
N ASN A 9 3.98 1.24 -24.72
CA ASN A 9 2.74 2.01 -24.92
C ASN A 9 1.82 1.35 -25.96
N THR A 10 2.36 0.91 -27.09
CA THR A 10 1.54 0.30 -28.15
C THR A 10 0.85 -0.98 -27.69
N VAL A 11 1.54 -1.81 -26.92
CA VAL A 11 1.03 -3.13 -26.50
C VAL A 11 0.13 -3.01 -25.26
N LEU A 12 0.46 -2.11 -24.33
CA LEU A 12 -0.08 -2.15 -22.96
C LEU A 12 -1.08 -1.03 -22.68
N GLN A 13 -1.06 0.09 -23.42
CA GLN A 13 -2.02 1.19 -23.25
C GLN A 13 -3.48 0.75 -23.43
N PRO A 14 -3.84 -0.09 -24.43
CA PRO A 14 -5.22 -0.57 -24.55
C PRO A 14 -5.68 -1.36 -23.32
N LEU A 15 -4.76 -2.06 -22.64
CA LEU A 15 -5.05 -2.84 -21.44
C LEU A 15 -5.22 -1.95 -20.20
N ILE A 16 -4.40 -0.90 -20.07
CA ILE A 16 -4.52 0.06 -18.95
C ILE A 16 -5.85 0.82 -19.01
N ASN A 17 -6.29 1.21 -20.20
CA ASN A 17 -7.54 1.95 -20.38
C ASN A 17 -8.79 1.16 -19.89
N LEU A 18 -8.66 -0.14 -19.66
CA LEU A 18 -9.72 -0.96 -19.07
C LEU A 18 -9.86 -0.76 -17.55
N GLY A 19 -8.84 -0.21 -16.88
CA GLY A 19 -8.77 -0.07 -15.42
C GLY A 19 -8.18 -1.29 -14.71
N ALA A 20 -7.95 -1.17 -13.40
CA ALA A 20 -7.24 -2.16 -12.59
C ALA A 20 -7.86 -3.57 -12.66
N ALA A 21 -9.16 -3.69 -12.43
CA ALA A 21 -9.81 -5.00 -12.34
C ALA A 21 -9.78 -5.81 -13.66
N PRO A 22 -10.14 -5.25 -14.83
CA PRO A 22 -9.99 -5.97 -16.09
C PRO A 22 -8.53 -6.25 -16.46
N LEU A 23 -7.61 -5.30 -16.20
CA LEU A 23 -6.18 -5.49 -16.43
C LEU A 23 -5.67 -6.70 -15.65
N MET A 24 -5.99 -6.77 -14.35
CA MET A 24 -5.58 -7.86 -13.47
C MET A 24 -6.23 -9.20 -13.82
N THR A 25 -7.48 -9.18 -14.33
CA THR A 25 -8.13 -10.37 -14.87
C THR A 25 -7.31 -10.95 -16.04
N ILE A 26 -6.94 -10.12 -17.01
CA ILE A 26 -6.20 -10.54 -18.20
C ILE A 26 -4.81 -11.05 -17.81
N ILE A 27 -4.08 -10.28 -16.99
CA ILE A 27 -2.72 -10.59 -16.56
C ILE A 27 -2.69 -11.92 -15.80
N LEU A 28 -3.55 -12.09 -14.79
CA LEU A 28 -3.56 -13.32 -14.00
C LEU A 28 -3.92 -14.55 -14.85
N THR A 29 -4.88 -14.42 -15.77
CA THR A 29 -5.22 -15.49 -16.72
C THR A 29 -4.04 -15.84 -17.62
N VAL A 30 -3.34 -14.86 -18.19
CA VAL A 30 -2.17 -15.10 -19.05
C VAL A 30 -1.03 -15.75 -18.28
N ILE A 31 -0.71 -15.27 -17.08
CA ILE A 31 0.33 -15.85 -16.23
C ILE A 31 -0.02 -17.31 -15.89
N ALA A 32 -1.25 -17.58 -15.46
CA ALA A 32 -1.70 -18.94 -15.16
C ALA A 32 -1.61 -19.88 -16.39
N LEU A 33 -1.93 -19.38 -17.59
CA LEU A 33 -1.75 -20.13 -18.84
C LEU A 33 -0.28 -20.44 -19.15
N LEU A 34 0.63 -19.49 -18.89
CA LEU A 34 2.07 -19.71 -19.05
C LEU A 34 2.60 -20.81 -18.13
N PHE A 35 2.00 -20.95 -16.93
CA PHE A 35 2.24 -22.07 -16.01
C PHE A 35 1.44 -23.34 -16.36
N ARG A 36 0.85 -23.42 -17.56
CA ARG A 36 0.09 -24.58 -18.07
C ARG A 36 -1.17 -24.93 -17.28
N VAL A 37 -1.76 -23.96 -16.57
CA VAL A 37 -3.11 -24.10 -16.02
C VAL A 37 -4.12 -24.20 -17.17
N LYS A 38 -5.15 -25.05 -17.03
CA LYS A 38 -6.23 -25.14 -18.02
C LYS A 38 -6.90 -23.77 -18.19
N PHE A 39 -7.17 -23.36 -19.43
CA PHE A 39 -7.74 -22.05 -19.75
C PHE A 39 -8.96 -21.68 -18.90
N THR A 40 -9.92 -22.59 -18.72
CA THR A 40 -11.12 -22.32 -17.92
C THR A 40 -10.79 -22.02 -16.46
N LYS A 41 -9.81 -22.70 -15.87
CA LYS A 41 -9.34 -22.45 -14.49
C LYS A 41 -8.51 -21.19 -14.38
N ALA A 42 -7.67 -20.90 -15.37
CA ALA A 42 -6.91 -19.66 -15.46
C ALA A 42 -7.83 -18.44 -15.58
N LEU A 43 -8.88 -18.54 -16.40
CA LEU A 43 -9.89 -17.51 -16.57
C LEU A 43 -10.74 -17.34 -15.31
N GLU A 44 -11.14 -18.45 -14.66
CA GLU A 44 -11.86 -18.42 -13.39
C GLU A 44 -11.07 -17.66 -12.30
N GLY A 45 -9.76 -17.96 -12.16
CA GLY A 45 -8.88 -17.25 -11.22
C GLY A 45 -8.76 -15.76 -11.54
N GLY A 46 -8.51 -15.42 -12.82
CA GLY A 46 -8.47 -14.04 -13.29
C GLY A 46 -9.73 -13.25 -12.97
N ILE A 47 -10.91 -13.80 -13.30
CA ILE A 47 -12.20 -13.15 -13.05
C ILE A 47 -12.43 -12.95 -11.55
N LYS A 48 -12.11 -13.94 -10.70
CA LYS A 48 -12.22 -13.81 -9.25
C LYS A 48 -11.36 -12.66 -8.71
N LEU A 49 -10.13 -12.50 -9.21
CA LEU A 49 -9.25 -11.40 -8.82
C LEU A 49 -9.84 -10.05 -9.25
N GLY A 50 -10.31 -9.94 -10.50
CA GLY A 50 -10.99 -8.74 -11.00
C GLY A 50 -12.22 -8.35 -10.17
N ILE A 51 -13.05 -9.33 -9.78
CA ILE A 51 -14.21 -9.14 -8.89
C ILE A 51 -13.73 -8.66 -7.51
N ALA A 52 -12.68 -9.25 -6.95
CA ALA A 52 -12.14 -8.88 -5.66
C ALA A 52 -11.63 -7.43 -5.63
N LEU A 53 -10.85 -7.03 -6.64
CA LEU A 53 -10.37 -5.66 -6.81
C LEU A 53 -11.52 -4.66 -7.01
N THR A 54 -12.51 -5.02 -7.82
CA THR A 54 -13.71 -4.19 -8.02
C THR A 54 -14.48 -4.00 -6.71
N GLY A 55 -14.66 -5.08 -5.95
CA GLY A 55 -15.34 -5.06 -4.65
C GLY A 55 -14.61 -4.18 -3.63
N VAL A 56 -13.30 -4.39 -3.46
CA VAL A 56 -12.49 -3.58 -2.52
C VAL A 56 -12.51 -2.12 -2.92
N GLY A 57 -12.30 -1.79 -4.20
CA GLY A 57 -12.35 -0.41 -4.69
C GLY A 57 -13.69 0.25 -4.42
N ALA A 58 -14.81 -0.45 -4.67
CA ALA A 58 -16.15 0.08 -4.41
C ALA A 58 -16.38 0.38 -2.92
N ILE A 59 -15.99 -0.52 -2.02
CA ILE A 59 -16.18 -0.33 -0.57
C ILE A 59 -15.23 0.73 -0.03
N MET A 60 -13.98 0.77 -0.49
CA MET A 60 -13.05 1.85 -0.16
C MET A 60 -13.64 3.19 -0.56
N ASN A 61 -14.23 3.32 -1.75
CA ASN A 61 -14.86 4.56 -2.19
C ASN A 61 -16.09 4.94 -1.34
N ILE A 62 -16.93 3.96 -0.94
CA ILE A 62 -18.04 4.19 -0.02
C ILE A 62 -17.53 4.71 1.33
N LEU A 63 -16.53 4.04 1.90
CA LEU A 63 -15.97 4.40 3.20
C LEU A 63 -15.28 5.76 3.15
N THR A 64 -14.36 5.96 2.22
CA THR A 64 -13.63 7.22 2.05
C THR A 64 -14.57 8.38 1.76
N GLY A 65 -15.58 8.19 0.89
CA GLY A 65 -16.56 9.23 0.59
C GLY A 65 -17.40 9.64 1.80
N ALA A 66 -17.90 8.66 2.56
CA ALA A 66 -18.70 8.93 3.75
C ALA A 66 -17.90 9.69 4.82
N PHE A 67 -16.63 9.31 5.04
CA PHE A 67 -15.77 9.95 6.03
C PHE A 67 -15.30 11.33 5.55
N SER A 68 -14.92 11.46 4.28
CA SER A 68 -14.49 12.74 3.70
C SER A 68 -15.60 13.78 3.76
N ASN A 69 -16.87 13.40 3.53
CA ASN A 69 -18.00 14.32 3.67
C ASN A 69 -18.16 14.83 5.11
N ALA A 70 -18.14 13.93 6.10
CA ALA A 70 -18.23 14.31 7.50
C ALA A 70 -17.06 15.25 7.90
N LEU A 71 -15.85 14.97 7.42
CA LEU A 71 -14.68 15.80 7.72
C LEU A 71 -14.68 17.12 6.94
N GLY A 72 -15.28 17.17 5.76
CA GLY A 72 -15.56 18.42 5.07
C GLY A 72 -16.41 19.36 5.90
N GLU A 73 -17.42 18.83 6.60
CA GLU A 73 -18.25 19.61 7.54
C GLU A 73 -17.45 20.07 8.76
N PHE A 74 -16.59 19.20 9.33
CA PHE A 74 -15.68 19.60 10.40
C PHE A 74 -14.84 20.82 10.01
N VAL A 75 -14.27 20.80 8.80
CA VAL A 75 -13.43 21.87 8.26
C VAL A 75 -14.24 23.15 8.05
N ALA A 76 -15.45 23.04 7.48
CA ALA A 76 -16.35 24.18 7.30
C ALA A 76 -16.73 24.84 8.64
N ASN A 77 -16.94 24.03 9.68
CA ASN A 77 -17.30 24.49 11.03
C ASN A 77 -16.13 25.12 11.80
N THR A 78 -14.90 24.72 11.48
CA THR A 78 -13.69 25.17 12.19
C THR A 78 -12.90 26.27 11.47
N GLY A 79 -13.21 26.51 10.19
CA GLY A 79 -12.51 27.51 9.37
C GLY A 79 -11.06 27.11 9.00
N LEU A 80 -10.73 25.83 9.14
CA LEU A 80 -9.40 25.31 8.81
C LEU A 80 -9.19 25.37 7.29
N ASN A 81 -8.03 25.83 6.83
CA ASN A 81 -7.71 25.89 5.41
C ASN A 81 -6.27 25.45 5.16
N LEU A 82 -6.11 24.28 4.54
CA LEU A 82 -4.84 23.80 4.01
C LEU A 82 -4.93 23.79 2.48
N ASN A 83 -3.82 24.10 1.82
CA ASN A 83 -3.77 24.52 0.42
C ASN A 83 -3.54 23.37 -0.59
N VAL A 84 -3.44 22.13 -0.11
CA VAL A 84 -3.35 20.92 -0.93
C VAL A 84 -4.57 20.04 -0.66
N THR A 85 -5.36 19.81 -1.71
CA THR A 85 -6.52 18.93 -1.67
C THR A 85 -6.08 17.46 -1.73
N ASP A 86 -6.52 16.68 -0.76
CA ASP A 86 -6.33 15.24 -0.74
C ASP A 86 -7.38 14.54 -1.62
N VAL A 87 -6.96 14.04 -2.77
CA VAL A 87 -7.84 13.43 -3.78
C VAL A 87 -7.89 11.90 -3.66
N GLY A 88 -7.17 11.30 -2.70
CA GLY A 88 -7.16 9.85 -2.49
C GLY A 88 -6.34 9.06 -3.51
N TRP A 89 -6.30 7.74 -3.35
CA TRP A 89 -5.43 6.86 -4.14
C TRP A 89 -5.84 6.72 -5.62
N ALA A 90 -7.13 6.64 -5.92
CA ALA A 90 -7.61 6.29 -7.27
C ALA A 90 -7.30 7.38 -8.33
N PRO A 91 -7.50 8.69 -8.06
CA PRO A 91 -7.02 9.73 -8.96
C PRO A 91 -5.51 9.72 -9.12
N LEU A 92 -4.74 9.52 -8.04
CA LEU A 92 -3.29 9.44 -8.08
C LEU A 92 -2.76 8.28 -8.95
N ALA A 93 -3.40 7.12 -8.87
CA ALA A 93 -3.11 5.98 -9.73
C ALA A 93 -3.38 6.34 -11.21
N THR A 94 -4.53 6.95 -11.50
CA THR A 94 -4.90 7.38 -12.86
C THR A 94 -3.89 8.37 -13.44
N ILE A 95 -3.51 9.39 -12.65
CA ILE A 95 -2.50 10.39 -13.03
C ILE A 95 -1.17 9.72 -13.37
N THR A 96 -0.75 8.77 -12.53
CA THR A 96 0.52 8.05 -12.71
C THR A 96 0.49 7.16 -13.96
N TRP A 97 -0.59 6.42 -14.17
CA TRP A 97 -0.78 5.56 -15.35
C TRP A 97 -0.91 6.35 -16.65
N GLY A 98 -1.31 7.62 -16.59
CA GLY A 98 -1.29 8.51 -17.75
C GLY A 98 0.12 8.81 -18.27
N SER A 99 1.17 8.54 -17.49
CA SER A 99 2.55 8.75 -17.92
C SER A 99 3.10 7.58 -18.73
N PRO A 100 3.71 7.82 -19.90
CA PRO A 100 4.32 6.76 -20.72
C PRO A 100 5.50 6.07 -20.03
N TYR A 101 6.13 6.70 -19.03
CA TYR A 101 7.23 6.08 -18.28
C TYR A 101 6.75 5.00 -17.31
N THR A 102 5.48 5.04 -16.87
CA THR A 102 4.93 4.02 -15.97
C THR A 102 4.96 2.64 -16.61
N LEU A 103 4.56 2.56 -17.88
CA LEU A 103 4.65 1.33 -18.67
C LEU A 103 6.08 0.85 -18.89
N TYR A 104 7.00 1.79 -19.09
CA TYR A 104 8.42 1.47 -19.19
C TYR A 104 8.96 0.87 -17.88
N PHE A 105 8.67 1.48 -16.73
CA PHE A 105 9.10 0.96 -15.43
C PHE A 105 8.48 -0.40 -15.12
N MET A 106 7.23 -0.62 -15.50
CA MET A 106 6.56 -1.91 -15.43
C MET A 106 7.30 -2.99 -16.20
N LEU A 107 7.64 -2.75 -17.46
CA LEU A 107 8.40 -3.71 -18.26
C LEU A 107 9.76 -4.02 -17.62
N ILE A 108 10.48 -3.00 -17.15
CA ILE A 108 11.77 -3.18 -16.49
C ILE A 108 11.64 -4.04 -15.23
N LEU A 109 10.64 -3.78 -14.38
CA LEU A 109 10.47 -4.52 -13.13
C LEU A 109 10.00 -5.96 -13.35
N LEU A 110 9.24 -6.25 -14.40
CA LEU A 110 8.95 -7.63 -14.81
C LEU A 110 10.22 -8.38 -15.22
N ILE A 111 11.10 -7.74 -16.00
CA ILE A 111 12.39 -8.33 -16.38
C ILE A 111 13.25 -8.56 -15.13
N VAL A 112 13.33 -7.58 -14.23
CA VAL A 112 14.09 -7.70 -12.97
C VAL A 112 13.56 -8.85 -12.12
N ASN A 113 12.24 -8.95 -11.92
CA ASN A 113 11.66 -10.05 -11.15
C ASN A 113 11.95 -11.42 -11.79
N GLY A 114 11.82 -11.54 -13.12
CA GLY A 114 12.19 -12.75 -13.86
C GLY A 114 13.67 -13.13 -13.70
N ILE A 115 14.58 -12.15 -13.78
CA ILE A 115 16.02 -12.36 -13.54
C ILE A 115 16.27 -12.79 -12.10
N MET A 116 15.65 -12.15 -11.11
CA MET A 116 15.80 -12.52 -9.71
C MET A 116 15.32 -13.95 -9.43
N LEU A 117 14.21 -14.37 -10.04
CA LEU A 117 13.69 -15.74 -9.95
C LEU A 117 14.68 -16.75 -10.57
N ALA A 118 15.21 -16.45 -11.76
CA ALA A 118 16.18 -17.28 -12.48
C ALA A 118 17.51 -17.41 -11.73
N LEU A 119 17.95 -16.36 -11.03
CA LEU A 119 19.15 -16.33 -10.21
C LEU A 119 18.94 -16.83 -8.78
N ASN A 120 17.77 -17.38 -8.46
CA ASN A 120 17.39 -17.85 -7.11
C ASN A 120 17.56 -16.75 -6.02
N LYS A 121 17.33 -15.47 -6.36
CA LYS A 121 17.43 -14.34 -5.42
C LYS A 121 16.11 -14.03 -4.70
N THR A 122 15.01 -14.54 -5.21
CA THR A 122 13.66 -14.44 -4.61
C THR A 122 12.85 -15.67 -4.96
N ASN A 123 11.86 -16.01 -4.12
CA ASN A 123 10.83 -16.99 -4.44
C ASN A 123 9.51 -16.33 -4.89
N THR A 124 9.38 -15.00 -4.81
CA THR A 124 8.15 -14.29 -5.16
C THR A 124 8.11 -13.90 -6.63
N LEU A 125 7.06 -14.36 -7.32
CA LEU A 125 6.61 -13.80 -8.60
C LEU A 125 5.68 -12.63 -8.32
N ASP A 126 6.06 -11.43 -8.77
CA ASP A 126 5.22 -10.24 -8.69
C ASP A 126 4.12 -10.33 -9.76
N VAL A 127 2.91 -10.72 -9.36
CA VAL A 127 1.78 -10.86 -10.29
C VAL A 127 0.89 -9.62 -10.27
N ASP A 128 0.95 -8.81 -9.22
CA ASP A 128 0.24 -7.54 -9.14
C ASP A 128 0.96 -6.41 -9.86
N ILE A 129 0.81 -6.44 -11.18
CA ILE A 129 1.45 -5.48 -12.06
C ILE A 129 0.77 -4.10 -11.93
N PHE A 130 -0.47 -4.04 -11.43
CA PHE A 130 -1.16 -2.76 -11.23
C PHE A 130 -0.41 -1.90 -10.21
N ASP A 131 0.07 -2.49 -9.11
CA ASP A 131 0.78 -1.80 -8.03
C ASP A 131 2.08 -1.09 -8.44
N ILE A 132 2.54 -1.30 -9.67
CA ILE A 132 3.73 -0.64 -10.19
C ILE A 132 3.61 0.88 -10.20
N TRP A 133 2.39 1.42 -10.23
CA TRP A 133 2.16 2.85 -10.19
C TRP A 133 2.76 3.49 -8.93
N HIS A 134 2.80 2.78 -7.78
CA HIS A 134 3.44 3.29 -6.57
C HIS A 134 4.96 3.45 -6.71
N LEU A 135 5.64 2.58 -7.45
CA LEU A 135 7.07 2.79 -7.77
C LEU A 135 7.25 3.83 -8.86
N SER A 136 6.35 3.82 -9.84
CA SER A 136 6.39 4.77 -10.95
C SER A 136 6.26 6.20 -10.45
N ILE A 137 5.35 6.49 -9.53
CA ILE A 137 5.18 7.84 -9.00
C ILE A 137 6.44 8.35 -8.29
N VAL A 138 7.18 7.47 -7.60
CA VAL A 138 8.50 7.78 -7.00
C VAL A 138 9.52 8.11 -8.10
N GLY A 139 9.57 7.30 -9.16
CA GLY A 139 10.47 7.53 -10.28
C GLY A 139 10.15 8.80 -11.08
N LEU A 140 8.87 9.02 -11.40
CA LEU A 140 8.38 10.22 -12.06
C LEU A 140 8.66 11.47 -11.23
N PHE A 141 8.49 11.38 -9.91
CA PHE A 141 8.86 12.48 -9.02
C PHE A 141 10.37 12.74 -9.03
N ALA A 142 11.23 11.71 -9.05
CA ALA A 142 12.67 11.90 -9.22
C ALA A 142 12.99 12.64 -10.54
N MET A 143 12.30 12.30 -11.64
CA MET A 143 12.46 12.99 -12.92
C MET A 143 12.03 14.45 -12.85
N TYR A 144 10.87 14.71 -12.22
CA TYR A 144 10.39 16.07 -11.96
C TYR A 144 11.41 16.90 -11.18
N MET A 145 12.09 16.27 -10.21
CA MET A 145 13.12 16.92 -9.41
C MET A 145 14.48 17.04 -10.12
N GLY A 146 14.63 16.55 -11.35
CA GLY A 146 15.83 16.73 -12.18
C GLY A 146 16.57 15.46 -12.60
N ALA A 147 16.14 14.26 -12.18
CA ALA A 147 16.78 13.02 -12.60
C ALA A 147 16.53 12.71 -14.09
N ASN A 148 17.58 12.26 -14.78
CA ASN A 148 17.40 11.69 -16.12
C ASN A 148 16.82 10.27 -16.04
N LEU A 149 16.32 9.77 -17.17
CA LEU A 149 15.68 8.46 -17.24
C LEU A 149 16.56 7.31 -16.72
N LEU A 150 17.88 7.35 -16.95
CA LEU A 150 18.78 6.29 -16.48
C LEU A 150 18.87 6.27 -14.96
N VAL A 151 19.10 7.42 -14.33
CA VAL A 151 19.16 7.55 -12.86
C VAL A 151 17.82 7.15 -12.24
N THR A 152 16.71 7.59 -12.81
CA THR A 152 15.37 7.20 -12.37
C THR A 152 15.14 5.70 -12.49
N THR A 153 15.56 5.08 -13.61
CA THR A 153 15.44 3.63 -13.81
C THR A 153 16.23 2.87 -12.74
N LEU A 154 17.45 3.32 -12.43
CA LEU A 154 18.26 2.71 -11.38
C LEU A 154 17.61 2.84 -10.01
N LEU A 155 17.00 3.98 -9.69
CA LEU A 155 16.26 4.18 -8.44
C LEU A 155 15.04 3.25 -8.34
N VAL A 156 14.24 3.18 -9.41
CA VAL A 156 13.05 2.31 -9.48
C VAL A 156 13.45 0.83 -9.35
N VAL A 157 14.51 0.40 -10.04
CA VAL A 157 15.04 -0.97 -9.92
C VAL A 157 15.56 -1.23 -8.52
N PHE A 158 16.30 -0.30 -7.92
CA PHE A 158 16.80 -0.42 -6.56
C PHE A 158 15.67 -0.65 -5.55
N ILE A 159 14.65 0.20 -5.55
CA ILE A 159 13.49 0.07 -4.66
C ILE A 159 12.71 -1.21 -4.99
N GLY A 160 12.49 -1.51 -6.27
CA GLY A 160 11.77 -2.70 -6.72
C GLY A 160 12.41 -4.01 -6.28
N VAL A 161 13.75 -4.10 -6.32
CA VAL A 161 14.49 -5.27 -5.80
C VAL A 161 14.27 -5.42 -4.29
N LEU A 162 14.35 -4.34 -3.52
CA LEU A 162 14.13 -4.38 -2.07
C LEU A 162 12.68 -4.78 -1.73
N LYS A 163 11.70 -4.27 -2.48
CA LYS A 163 10.28 -4.65 -2.40
C LYS A 163 10.06 -6.14 -2.60
N ILE A 164 10.64 -6.71 -3.65
CA ILE A 164 10.55 -8.15 -3.95
C ILE A 164 11.20 -8.98 -2.83
N ILE A 165 12.38 -8.58 -2.34
CA ILE A 165 13.03 -9.25 -1.20
C ILE A 165 12.16 -9.16 0.06
N ASN A 166 11.53 -8.01 0.32
CA ASN A 166 10.65 -7.82 1.48
C ASN A 166 9.45 -8.77 1.42
N SER A 167 8.94 -9.04 0.22
CA SER A 167 7.86 -10.00 0.01
C SER A 167 8.18 -11.39 0.56
N ASP A 168 9.40 -11.89 0.32
CA ASP A 168 9.86 -13.16 0.88
C ASP A 168 10.04 -13.10 2.41
N LEU A 169 10.54 -11.97 2.94
CA LEU A 169 10.75 -11.78 4.38
C LEU A 169 9.44 -11.78 5.18
N MET A 170 8.36 -11.24 4.60
CA MET A 170 7.05 -11.14 5.25
C MET A 170 6.23 -12.43 5.15
N LYS A 171 6.56 -13.32 4.20
CA LYS A 171 5.79 -14.53 3.90
C LYS A 171 5.38 -15.35 5.14
N PRO A 172 6.27 -15.68 6.09
CA PRO A 172 5.87 -16.44 7.28
C PRO A 172 4.92 -15.68 8.20
N THR A 173 5.02 -14.35 8.21
CA THR A 173 4.09 -13.52 9.00
C THR A 173 2.69 -13.53 8.37
N PHE A 174 2.57 -13.52 7.04
CA PHE A 174 1.26 -13.64 6.39
C PHE A 174 0.60 -15.00 6.65
N ASN A 175 1.35 -16.09 6.65
CA ASN A 175 0.81 -17.41 6.99
C ASN A 175 0.21 -17.42 8.39
N ASP A 176 0.95 -16.91 9.37
CA ASP A 176 0.46 -16.76 10.75
C ASP A 176 -0.77 -15.86 10.85
N LEU A 177 -0.73 -14.67 10.23
CA LEU A 177 -1.84 -13.71 10.30
C LEU A 177 -3.12 -14.25 9.63
N LEU A 178 -3.00 -15.14 8.65
CA LEU A 178 -4.14 -15.73 7.96
C LEU A 178 -4.53 -17.10 8.50
N ASN A 179 -3.81 -17.64 9.48
CA ASN A 179 -3.87 -19.05 9.88
C ASN A 179 -3.78 -20.00 8.67
N ALA A 180 -2.92 -19.65 7.72
CA ALA A 180 -2.72 -20.39 6.48
C ALA A 180 -1.55 -21.37 6.63
N PRO A 181 -1.59 -22.52 5.94
CA PRO A 181 -0.50 -23.49 5.95
C PRO A 181 0.77 -22.92 5.30
N ASP A 182 1.92 -23.56 5.52
CA ASP A 182 3.20 -23.06 5.00
C ASP A 182 3.28 -23.07 3.47
N GLU A 183 2.54 -23.99 2.83
CA GLU A 183 2.42 -24.11 1.38
C GLU A 183 1.53 -23.03 0.76
N ASN A 184 0.86 -22.21 1.56
CA ASN A 184 0.14 -21.03 1.06
C ASN A 184 1.10 -20.18 0.22
N PRO A 185 0.83 -19.86 -1.05
CA PRO A 185 1.75 -19.08 -1.87
C PRO A 185 1.55 -17.57 -1.70
N MET A 186 0.48 -17.13 -1.04
CA MET A 186 0.13 -15.71 -0.99
C MET A 186 1.14 -14.90 -0.16
N THR A 187 1.63 -13.84 -0.78
CA THR A 187 2.36 -12.74 -0.17
C THR A 187 2.01 -11.48 -0.95
N THR A 188 2.76 -10.41 -0.74
CA THR A 188 2.52 -9.12 -1.39
C THR A 188 3.81 -8.44 -1.79
N THR A 189 3.73 -7.76 -2.91
CA THR A 189 4.76 -6.91 -3.50
C THR A 189 4.30 -5.45 -3.50
N HIS A 190 3.30 -5.11 -2.70
CA HIS A 190 2.75 -3.76 -2.58
C HIS A 190 3.72 -2.82 -1.82
N MET A 191 3.68 -1.53 -2.16
CA MET A 191 4.66 -0.53 -1.71
C MET A 191 4.50 -0.11 -0.24
N ASN A 192 3.32 -0.21 0.35
CA ASN A 192 3.05 0.08 1.77
C ASN A 192 4.06 -0.60 2.72
N TYR A 193 4.49 -1.83 2.42
CA TYR A 193 5.41 -2.59 3.26
C TYR A 193 6.86 -2.11 3.20
N MET A 194 7.20 -1.18 2.31
CA MET A 194 8.53 -0.55 2.34
C MET A 194 8.72 0.37 3.56
N MET A 195 7.64 0.66 4.30
CA MET A 195 7.71 1.29 5.62
C MET A 195 8.17 0.32 6.74
N ASN A 196 8.15 -1.01 6.49
CA ASN A 196 8.47 -2.01 7.50
C ASN A 196 9.85 -1.83 8.19
N PRO A 197 10.93 -1.43 7.51
CA PRO A 197 12.22 -1.21 8.17
C PRO A 197 12.15 -0.14 9.26
N ILE A 198 11.41 0.96 9.01
CA ILE A 198 11.22 2.03 9.99
C ILE A 198 10.26 1.58 11.09
N ILE A 199 9.16 0.90 10.74
CA ILE A 199 8.24 0.36 11.74
C ILE A 199 8.98 -0.61 12.65
N MET A 200 9.87 -1.46 12.13
CA MET A 200 10.68 -2.38 12.94
C MET A 200 11.66 -1.63 13.85
N LEU A 201 12.25 -0.54 13.37
CA LEU A 201 13.08 0.31 14.22
C LEU A 201 12.28 0.90 15.38
N LEU A 202 11.11 1.47 15.09
CA LEU A 202 10.21 2.02 16.10
C LEU A 202 9.65 0.93 17.02
N ASP A 203 9.40 -0.28 16.52
CA ASP A 203 8.98 -1.45 17.29
C ASP A 203 10.05 -1.86 18.31
N LYS A 204 11.34 -1.84 17.92
CA LYS A 204 12.46 -2.10 18.84
C LYS A 204 12.66 -0.99 19.86
N ILE A 205 12.36 0.25 19.52
CA ILE A 205 12.35 1.36 20.48
C ILE A 205 11.17 1.20 21.44
N TYR A 206 10.00 0.84 20.92
CA TYR A 206 8.80 0.56 21.70
C TYR A 206 9.04 -0.58 22.71
N ASP A 207 9.68 -1.69 22.31
CA ASP A 207 10.02 -2.78 23.21
C ASP A 207 10.85 -2.31 24.43
N LYS A 208 11.69 -1.29 24.25
CA LYS A 208 12.55 -0.75 25.31
C LYS A 208 11.86 0.29 26.19
N LEU A 209 11.06 1.18 25.59
CA LEU A 209 10.51 2.35 26.28
C LEU A 209 9.06 2.16 26.74
N PHE A 210 8.30 1.35 25.99
CA PHE A 210 6.84 1.27 26.07
C PHE A 210 6.31 -0.17 26.19
N SER A 211 7.16 -1.18 26.38
CA SER A 211 6.72 -2.58 26.53
C SER A 211 5.74 -2.83 27.68
N TRP A 212 5.71 -1.94 28.69
CA TRP A 212 4.70 -1.99 29.74
C TRP A 212 3.27 -1.74 29.25
N LEU A 213 3.08 -1.12 28.07
CA LEU A 213 1.77 -0.94 27.44
C LEU A 213 1.22 -2.24 26.86
N ASP A 214 2.07 -3.22 26.53
CA ASP A 214 1.62 -4.50 25.97
C ASP A 214 0.70 -5.28 26.92
N LYS A 215 0.75 -4.99 28.23
CA LYS A 215 -0.16 -5.59 29.22
C LYS A 215 -1.63 -5.14 29.04
N TYR A 216 -1.83 -4.01 28.38
CA TYR A 216 -3.15 -3.47 28.03
C TYR A 216 -3.53 -3.81 26.59
N ASP A 217 -2.62 -4.37 25.80
CA ASP A 217 -2.88 -4.68 24.40
C ASP A 217 -3.84 -5.86 24.27
N PHE A 218 -4.61 -5.82 23.19
CA PHE A 218 -5.64 -6.78 22.87
C PHE A 218 -5.65 -7.01 21.37
N ASP A 219 -5.81 -8.26 20.97
CA ASP A 219 -6.15 -8.58 19.60
C ASP A 219 -7.69 -8.60 19.45
N ALA A 220 -8.17 -8.41 18.22
CA ALA A 220 -9.59 -8.37 17.93
C ALA A 220 -10.30 -9.70 18.26
N ALA A 221 -9.61 -10.84 18.15
CA ALA A 221 -10.17 -12.15 18.50
C ALA A 221 -10.33 -12.33 20.02
N LYS A 222 -9.39 -11.83 20.82
CA LYS A 222 -9.42 -11.80 22.29
C LYS A 222 -10.49 -10.85 22.79
N LEU A 223 -10.66 -9.70 22.14
CA LEU A 223 -11.77 -8.78 22.41
C LEU A 223 -13.11 -9.48 22.11
N ASN A 224 -13.29 -10.05 20.91
CA ASN A 224 -14.50 -10.79 20.54
C ASN A 224 -14.79 -11.96 21.52
N SER A 225 -13.77 -12.71 21.92
CA SER A 225 -13.92 -13.82 22.89
C SER A 225 -14.36 -13.37 24.29
N LYS A 226 -14.06 -12.12 24.69
CA LYS A 226 -14.35 -11.59 26.03
C LYS A 226 -15.64 -10.78 26.10
N ILE A 227 -15.92 -9.96 25.08
CA ILE A 227 -17.07 -9.04 25.06
C ILE A 227 -18.11 -9.40 23.99
N GLY A 228 -17.94 -10.53 23.31
CA GLY A 228 -18.89 -11.08 22.35
C GLY A 228 -19.23 -10.10 21.23
N PHE A 229 -20.53 -9.87 21.04
CA PHE A 229 -21.11 -8.94 20.07
C PHE A 229 -20.36 -7.60 19.95
N TRP A 230 -19.95 -7.02 21.08
CA TRP A 230 -19.32 -5.70 21.13
C TRP A 230 -17.87 -5.67 20.60
N GLY A 231 -17.24 -6.82 20.39
CA GLY A 231 -15.91 -6.96 19.78
C GLY A 231 -15.95 -7.41 18.31
N SER A 232 -17.13 -7.47 17.70
CA SER A 232 -17.31 -7.84 16.28
C SER A 232 -16.82 -6.74 15.32
N LYS A 233 -16.55 -7.11 14.06
CA LYS A 233 -16.07 -6.17 13.03
C LYS A 233 -17.09 -5.06 12.77
N PHE A 234 -18.37 -5.42 12.63
CA PHE A 234 -19.43 -4.42 12.48
C PHE A 234 -19.56 -3.49 13.70
N ALA A 235 -19.42 -3.97 14.94
CA ALA A 235 -19.53 -3.12 16.13
C ALA A 235 -18.41 -2.05 16.16
N ILE A 236 -17.18 -2.46 15.81
CA ILE A 236 -16.05 -1.55 15.66
C ILE A 236 -16.34 -0.48 14.58
N GLY A 237 -16.95 -0.87 13.46
CA GLY A 237 -17.37 0.07 12.42
C GLY A 237 -18.43 1.06 12.89
N ILE A 238 -19.42 0.61 13.68
CA ILE A 238 -20.45 1.49 14.25
C ILE A 238 -19.83 2.53 15.18
N TYR A 239 -19.00 2.11 16.14
CA TYR A 239 -18.38 3.04 17.09
C TYR A 239 -17.51 4.07 16.39
N LEU A 240 -16.81 3.64 15.33
CA LEU A 240 -16.03 4.53 14.50
C LEU A 240 -16.89 5.63 13.87
N GLY A 241 -17.94 5.25 13.14
CA GLY A 241 -18.75 6.25 12.44
C GLY A 241 -19.45 7.20 13.41
N ILE A 242 -19.82 6.70 14.60
CA ILE A 242 -20.32 7.56 15.68
C ILE A 242 -19.25 8.54 16.15
N PHE A 243 -18.05 8.07 16.42
CA PHE A 243 -16.94 8.90 16.88
C PHE A 243 -16.58 9.99 15.87
N VAL A 244 -16.49 9.64 14.58
CA VAL A 244 -16.21 10.63 13.51
C VAL A 244 -17.37 11.60 13.34
N GLY A 245 -18.61 11.13 13.40
CA GLY A 245 -19.77 12.03 13.35
C GLY A 245 -19.80 13.03 14.50
N LEU A 246 -19.44 12.60 15.71
CA LEU A 246 -19.31 13.50 16.87
C LEU A 246 -18.22 14.55 16.66
N LEU A 247 -17.05 14.15 16.16
CA LEU A 247 -15.97 15.09 15.86
C LEU A 247 -16.38 16.10 14.79
N ALA A 248 -17.08 15.64 13.76
CA ALA A 248 -17.54 16.47 12.66
C ALA A 248 -18.67 17.45 13.04
N GLY A 249 -19.36 17.20 14.15
CA GLY A 249 -20.49 18.00 14.58
C GLY A 249 -21.74 17.80 13.70
N ILE A 250 -21.84 16.64 13.03
CA ILE A 250 -23.00 16.29 12.18
C ILE A 250 -24.19 15.86 13.04
N SER A 251 -25.39 15.83 12.45
CA SER A 251 -26.60 15.44 13.17
C SER A 251 -26.54 13.99 13.67
N ILE A 252 -27.33 13.66 14.71
CA ILE A 252 -27.44 12.29 15.23
C ILE A 252 -27.86 11.31 14.12
N GLN A 253 -28.73 11.74 13.21
CA GLN A 253 -29.16 10.91 12.08
C GLN A 253 -27.98 10.59 11.15
N GLU A 254 -27.20 11.59 10.74
CA GLU A 254 -26.04 11.42 9.86
C GLU A 254 -24.94 10.58 10.54
N MET A 255 -24.74 10.79 11.84
CA MET A 255 -23.81 10.01 12.66
C MET A 255 -24.18 8.52 12.72
N LEU A 256 -25.46 8.20 12.87
CA LEU A 256 -25.93 6.81 12.82
C LEU A 256 -25.76 6.22 11.41
N THR A 257 -26.08 6.98 10.35
CA THR A 257 -25.85 6.56 8.96
C THR A 257 -24.38 6.29 8.67
N LEU A 258 -23.47 7.15 9.17
CA LEU A 258 -22.03 6.97 9.06
C LEU A 258 -21.56 5.72 9.80
N GLY A 259 -22.07 5.48 11.01
CA GLY A 259 -21.83 4.26 11.79
C GLY A 259 -22.21 2.98 11.02
N PHE A 260 -23.41 2.93 10.45
CA PHE A 260 -23.85 1.79 9.65
C PHE A 260 -23.06 1.63 8.35
N THR A 261 -22.71 2.73 7.69
CA THR A 261 -21.89 2.70 6.47
C THR A 261 -20.52 2.10 6.75
N ALA A 262 -19.86 2.55 7.82
CA ALA A 262 -18.59 1.99 8.27
C ALA A 262 -18.71 0.51 8.62
N ALA A 263 -19.76 0.11 9.35
CA ALA A 263 -20.01 -1.28 9.73
C ALA A 263 -20.15 -2.20 8.50
N VAL A 264 -20.93 -1.79 7.50
CA VAL A 264 -21.09 -2.53 6.24
C VAL A 264 -19.76 -2.67 5.52
N CYS A 265 -18.97 -1.60 5.44
CA CYS A 265 -17.67 -1.63 4.79
C CYS A 265 -16.72 -2.65 5.45
N LEU A 266 -16.64 -2.66 6.78
CA LEU A 266 -15.77 -3.58 7.53
C LEU A 266 -16.18 -5.05 7.38
N GLU A 267 -17.48 -5.35 7.36
CA GLU A 267 -17.96 -6.70 7.10
C GLU A 267 -17.62 -7.15 5.68
N LEU A 268 -17.87 -6.30 4.69
CA LEU A 268 -17.62 -6.65 3.29
C LEU A 268 -16.12 -6.80 2.98
N PHE A 269 -15.23 -6.03 3.61
CA PHE A 269 -13.78 -6.24 3.48
C PHE A 269 -13.36 -7.65 3.89
N SER A 270 -13.99 -8.20 4.94
CA SER A 270 -13.73 -9.59 5.36
C SER A 270 -14.16 -10.61 4.33
N VAL A 271 -15.31 -10.38 3.67
CA VAL A 271 -15.82 -11.29 2.63
C VAL A 271 -14.92 -11.24 1.40
N ILE A 272 -14.52 -10.05 0.98
CA ILE A 272 -13.71 -9.88 -0.23
C ILE A 272 -12.29 -10.41 -0.05
N GLY A 273 -11.73 -10.33 1.16
CA GLY A 273 -10.47 -10.99 1.46
C GLY A 273 -10.47 -12.48 1.05
N GLN A 274 -11.59 -13.18 1.22
CA GLN A 274 -11.74 -14.58 0.78
C GLN A 274 -11.73 -14.72 -0.75
N TRP A 275 -12.24 -13.74 -1.50
CA TRP A 275 -12.20 -13.74 -2.96
C TRP A 275 -10.78 -13.60 -3.50
N PHE A 276 -9.92 -12.80 -2.85
CA PHE A 276 -8.49 -12.75 -3.18
C PHE A 276 -7.85 -14.13 -3.02
N ILE A 277 -8.09 -14.81 -1.89
CA ILE A 277 -7.57 -16.17 -1.67
C ILE A 277 -8.02 -17.12 -2.78
N ALA A 278 -9.33 -17.14 -3.08
CA ALA A 278 -9.91 -18.00 -4.09
C ALA A 278 -9.45 -17.68 -5.53
N SER A 279 -9.00 -16.46 -5.79
CA SER A 279 -8.50 -16.05 -7.11
C SER A 279 -7.11 -16.62 -7.43
N VAL A 280 -6.32 -16.88 -6.38
CA VAL A 280 -4.91 -17.28 -6.50
C VAL A 280 -4.77 -18.80 -6.53
N GLU A 281 -5.74 -19.53 -5.99
CA GLU A 281 -5.76 -20.99 -5.94
C GLU A 281 -5.48 -21.66 -7.31
N PRO A 282 -6.09 -21.25 -8.44
CA PRO A 282 -5.79 -21.86 -9.75
C PRO A 282 -4.35 -21.63 -10.21
N LEU A 283 -3.78 -20.46 -9.91
CA LEU A 283 -2.39 -20.13 -10.25
C LEU A 283 -1.43 -20.92 -9.35
N SER A 284 -1.72 -20.99 -8.06
CA SER A 284 -0.95 -21.72 -7.05
C SER A 284 -0.70 -23.16 -7.46
N GLN A 285 -1.77 -23.86 -7.83
CA GLN A 285 -1.67 -25.25 -8.27
C GLN A 285 -0.83 -25.38 -9.56
N GLY A 286 -1.02 -24.49 -10.52
CA GLY A 286 -0.27 -24.50 -11.78
C GLY A 286 1.22 -24.23 -11.60
N VAL A 287 1.57 -23.26 -10.74
CA VAL A 287 2.95 -22.95 -10.40
C VAL A 287 3.58 -24.15 -9.69
N THR A 288 2.92 -24.74 -8.70
CA THR A 288 3.38 -25.95 -8.02
C THR A 288 3.59 -27.10 -9.01
N ASP A 289 2.63 -27.39 -9.89
CA ASP A 289 2.72 -28.47 -10.89
C ASP A 289 3.84 -28.26 -11.92
N PHE A 290 4.07 -27.00 -12.33
CA PHE A 290 5.13 -26.63 -13.26
C PHE A 290 6.51 -26.70 -12.62
N THR A 291 6.61 -26.24 -11.38
CA THR A 291 7.88 -26.11 -10.65
C THR A 291 8.33 -27.44 -10.07
N SER A 292 7.43 -28.28 -9.58
CA SER A 292 7.71 -29.68 -9.19
C SER A 292 8.40 -30.49 -10.32
N LYS A 293 8.16 -30.14 -11.58
CA LYS A 293 8.74 -30.81 -12.76
C LYS A 293 10.09 -30.25 -13.21
N LYS A 294 10.46 -29.03 -12.80
CA LYS A 294 11.63 -28.28 -13.34
C LYS A 294 12.57 -27.73 -12.26
N PHE A 295 12.09 -27.56 -11.05
CA PHE A 295 12.75 -27.03 -9.85
C PHE A 295 12.30 -27.89 -8.66
N SER A 296 12.90 -29.06 -8.49
CA SER A 296 12.47 -30.11 -7.55
C SER A 296 12.37 -29.69 -6.07
N ASP A 297 12.97 -28.56 -5.69
CA ASP A 297 13.13 -28.18 -4.27
C ASP A 297 12.77 -26.71 -3.98
N ARG A 298 11.97 -26.03 -4.83
CA ARG A 298 11.59 -24.62 -4.61
C ARG A 298 10.07 -24.39 -4.64
N THR A 299 9.55 -23.83 -3.56
CA THR A 299 8.20 -23.26 -3.48
C THR A 299 8.22 -21.81 -3.95
N PHE A 300 7.31 -21.45 -4.85
CA PHE A 300 7.16 -20.09 -5.35
C PHE A 300 6.01 -19.38 -4.65
N ASN A 301 6.24 -18.11 -4.30
CA ASN A 301 5.25 -17.22 -3.74
C ASN A 301 4.61 -16.36 -4.85
N ILE A 302 3.39 -15.91 -4.62
CA ILE A 302 2.62 -15.05 -5.51
C ILE A 302 2.44 -13.71 -4.80
N GLY A 303 3.07 -12.66 -5.33
CA GLY A 303 2.99 -11.30 -4.83
C GLY A 303 1.75 -10.58 -5.36
N LEU A 304 0.83 -10.28 -4.45
CA LEU A 304 -0.49 -9.67 -4.72
C LEU A 304 -0.56 -8.26 -4.10
N ASP A 305 -1.60 -7.51 -4.45
CA ASP A 305 -2.03 -6.34 -3.67
C ASP A 305 -2.34 -6.72 -2.20
N TRP A 306 -2.25 -5.77 -1.29
CA TRP A 306 -2.43 -5.96 0.16
C TRP A 306 -3.85 -6.40 0.63
N PRO A 307 -4.98 -6.17 -0.10
CA PRO A 307 -6.30 -6.45 0.44
C PRO A 307 -6.61 -7.91 0.80
N PHE A 308 -5.78 -8.89 0.42
CA PHE A 308 -5.91 -10.26 0.93
C PHE A 308 -5.84 -10.36 2.47
N ILE A 309 -5.21 -9.37 3.15
CA ILE A 309 -5.22 -9.26 4.61
C ILE A 309 -6.25 -8.25 5.15
N ALA A 310 -7.05 -7.60 4.31
CA ALA A 310 -8.06 -6.61 4.71
C ALA A 310 -9.13 -7.19 5.65
N GLY A 311 -9.28 -8.52 5.70
CA GLY A 311 -10.17 -9.18 6.65
C GLY A 311 -9.73 -9.07 8.12
N ARG A 312 -8.50 -8.60 8.40
CA ARG A 312 -7.98 -8.37 9.75
C ARG A 312 -8.58 -7.08 10.33
N ALA A 313 -9.38 -7.23 11.38
CA ALA A 313 -10.11 -6.13 12.00
C ALA A 313 -9.19 -5.06 12.60
N GLU A 314 -7.98 -5.46 13.01
CA GLU A 314 -6.98 -4.58 13.61
C GLU A 314 -6.51 -3.49 12.65
N ILE A 315 -6.41 -3.77 11.35
CA ILE A 315 -6.05 -2.78 10.31
C ILE A 315 -7.01 -1.59 10.39
N TRP A 316 -8.30 -1.89 10.43
CA TRP A 316 -9.36 -0.90 10.41
C TRP A 316 -9.48 -0.20 11.74
N ALA A 317 -9.50 -0.95 12.85
CA ALA A 317 -9.55 -0.39 14.20
C ALA A 317 -8.42 0.63 14.43
N VAL A 318 -7.21 0.35 13.94
CA VAL A 318 -6.08 1.28 14.05
C VAL A 318 -6.22 2.44 13.07
N ALA A 319 -6.55 2.20 11.79
CA ALA A 319 -6.71 3.25 10.79
C ALA A 319 -7.69 4.35 11.26
N ASN A 320 -8.73 3.90 11.95
CA ASN A 320 -9.76 4.71 12.57
C ASN A 320 -9.26 5.61 13.70
N VAL A 321 -8.40 5.09 14.58
CA VAL A 321 -7.78 5.87 15.65
C VAL A 321 -6.73 6.81 15.08
N LEU A 322 -6.03 6.39 14.02
CA LEU A 322 -5.05 7.22 13.33
C LEU A 322 -5.68 8.37 12.54
N ALA A 323 -6.90 8.22 12.01
CA ALA A 323 -7.61 9.28 11.28
C ALA A 323 -7.75 10.62 12.05
N PRO A 324 -8.32 10.68 13.28
CA PRO A 324 -8.40 11.92 14.05
C PRO A 324 -7.02 12.44 14.47
N ILE A 325 -6.07 11.53 14.76
CA ILE A 325 -4.69 11.90 15.09
C ILE A 325 -4.02 12.59 13.90
N MET A 326 -4.15 12.01 12.71
CA MET A 326 -3.64 12.55 11.44
C MET A 326 -4.25 13.91 11.14
N LEU A 327 -5.55 14.10 11.42
CA LEU A 327 -6.19 15.39 11.28
C LEU A 327 -5.57 16.43 12.23
N ILE A 328 -5.38 16.10 13.51
CA ILE A 328 -4.72 17.00 14.46
C ILE A 328 -3.29 17.31 14.01
N GLU A 329 -2.52 16.28 13.63
CA GLU A 329 -1.15 16.42 13.13
C GLU A 329 -1.07 17.31 11.89
N ALA A 330 -1.99 17.14 10.94
CA ALA A 330 -2.06 17.97 9.74
C ALA A 330 -2.23 19.46 10.06
N LEU A 331 -2.87 19.82 11.17
CA LEU A 331 -3.09 21.20 11.59
C LEU A 331 -1.93 21.81 12.37
N ILE A 332 -1.19 20.99 13.11
CA ILE A 332 -0.08 21.46 13.96
C ILE A 332 1.28 21.38 13.28
N LEU A 333 1.43 20.50 12.28
CA LEU A 333 2.72 20.27 11.64
C LEU A 333 3.10 21.49 10.78
N PRO A 334 4.27 22.12 11.04
CA PRO A 334 4.70 23.26 10.26
C PRO A 334 4.97 22.86 8.82
N ASN A 335 4.57 23.69 7.87
CA ASN A 335 4.72 23.47 6.42
C ASN A 335 3.97 22.25 5.86
N ASN A 336 3.04 21.65 6.61
CA ASN A 336 2.07 20.73 6.01
C ASN A 336 1.06 21.52 5.18
N GLY A 337 0.83 21.10 3.94
CA GLY A 337 -0.21 21.67 3.07
C GLY A 337 -1.43 20.77 2.90
N LEU A 338 -1.37 19.53 3.40
CA LEU A 338 -2.39 18.51 3.15
C LEU A 338 -3.48 18.50 4.21
N LEU A 339 -4.73 18.66 3.76
CA LEU A 339 -5.91 18.36 4.56
C LEU A 339 -6.32 16.90 4.36
N PRO A 340 -6.26 16.03 5.39
CA PRO A 340 -6.66 14.64 5.27
C PRO A 340 -8.15 14.52 4.94
N LEU A 341 -8.46 14.15 3.69
CA LEU A 341 -9.81 13.86 3.22
C LEU A 341 -9.79 12.47 2.56
N GLY A 342 -9.45 12.40 1.27
CA GLY A 342 -9.45 11.16 0.49
C GLY A 342 -8.53 10.04 1.02
N GLY A 343 -7.46 10.39 1.72
CA GLY A 343 -6.49 9.47 2.31
C GLY A 343 -6.58 9.33 3.83
N ILE A 344 -7.64 9.82 4.47
CA ILE A 344 -7.69 9.89 5.94
C ILE A 344 -7.72 8.51 6.61
N ILE A 345 -8.36 7.53 5.97
CA ILE A 345 -8.28 6.14 6.42
C ILE A 345 -6.89 5.66 6.02
N ALA A 346 -5.99 5.55 7.01
CA ALA A 346 -4.54 5.35 6.84
C ALA A 346 -4.09 3.99 6.27
N MET A 347 -4.72 3.56 5.18
CA MET A 347 -4.56 2.26 4.52
C MET A 347 -3.17 2.10 3.89
N GLY A 348 -2.49 3.21 3.55
CA GLY A 348 -1.09 3.15 3.11
C GLY A 348 -0.10 2.79 4.23
N LEU A 349 -0.53 2.79 5.50
CA LEU A 349 0.32 2.54 6.67
C LEU A 349 -0.14 1.34 7.52
N THR A 350 -1.44 1.20 7.77
CA THR A 350 -1.94 0.20 8.72
C THR A 350 -1.67 -1.27 8.36
N PRO A 351 -1.62 -1.69 7.07
CA PRO A 351 -1.18 -3.04 6.71
C PRO A 351 0.27 -3.32 7.10
N ALA A 352 1.17 -2.35 6.90
CA ALA A 352 2.58 -2.46 7.26
C ALA A 352 2.76 -2.52 8.79
N LEU A 353 2.00 -1.70 9.53
CA LEU A 353 1.95 -1.76 10.99
C LEU A 353 1.53 -3.15 11.45
N LEU A 354 0.47 -3.72 10.87
CA LEU A 354 -0.04 -5.05 11.23
C LEU A 354 1.06 -6.11 11.09
N VAL A 355 1.79 -6.13 9.98
CA VAL A 355 2.81 -7.15 9.69
C VAL A 355 4.00 -7.05 10.65
N VAL A 356 4.45 -5.85 10.97
CA VAL A 356 5.61 -5.70 11.85
C VAL A 356 5.24 -5.93 13.31
N THR A 357 4.13 -5.34 13.79
CA THR A 357 3.72 -5.44 15.21
C THR A 357 2.90 -6.70 15.52
N ARG A 358 2.50 -7.44 14.48
CA ARG A 358 1.68 -8.67 14.53
C ARG A 358 0.29 -8.47 15.14
N GLY A 359 -0.37 -7.37 14.81
CA GLY A 359 -1.75 -7.11 15.23
C GLY A 359 -1.93 -6.62 16.66
N LYS A 360 -0.84 -6.23 17.33
CA LYS A 360 -0.86 -5.52 18.62
C LYS A 360 -1.40 -4.10 18.42
N ILE A 361 -2.68 -3.88 18.69
CA ILE A 361 -3.41 -2.65 18.34
C ILE A 361 -2.77 -1.41 18.99
N ILE A 362 -2.45 -1.46 20.28
CA ILE A 362 -1.87 -0.30 20.99
C ILE A 362 -0.53 0.07 20.37
N ARG A 363 0.30 -0.93 20.12
CA ARG A 363 1.61 -0.76 19.48
C ARG A 363 1.48 -0.21 18.06
N MET A 364 0.51 -0.68 17.27
CA MET A 364 0.20 -0.13 15.95
C MET A 364 -0.20 1.34 16.03
N ILE A 365 -1.04 1.73 17.00
CA ILE A 365 -1.45 3.12 17.20
C ILE A 365 -0.24 4.00 17.53
N VAL A 366 0.55 3.62 18.55
CA VAL A 366 1.71 4.42 19.00
C VAL A 366 2.72 4.62 17.87
N ILE A 367 3.08 3.55 17.16
CA ILE A 367 4.03 3.65 16.04
C ILE A 367 3.41 4.40 14.86
N GLY A 368 2.11 4.18 14.60
CA GLY A 368 1.36 4.87 13.55
C GLY A 368 1.35 6.37 13.73
N THR A 369 1.00 6.87 14.93
CA THR A 369 1.04 8.29 15.30
C THR A 369 2.40 8.91 14.98
N VAL A 370 3.50 8.24 15.32
CA VAL A 370 4.85 8.77 15.04
C VAL A 370 5.16 8.83 13.54
N LEU A 371 4.55 7.96 12.72
CA LEU A 371 4.84 7.85 11.29
C LEU A 371 3.95 8.70 10.39
N LEU A 372 2.73 9.03 10.82
CA LEU A 372 1.79 9.87 10.08
C LEU A 372 2.39 11.20 9.57
N PRO A 373 3.23 11.94 10.35
CA PRO A 373 3.89 13.15 9.86
C PRO A 373 4.73 12.91 8.59
N THR A 374 5.34 11.73 8.46
CA THR A 374 6.15 11.37 7.30
C THR A 374 5.31 11.32 6.02
N PHE A 375 4.08 10.82 6.12
CA PHE A 375 3.16 10.77 4.99
C PHE A 375 2.62 12.16 4.63
N LEU A 376 2.25 12.97 5.63
CA LEU A 376 1.81 14.35 5.44
C LEU A 376 2.89 15.21 4.75
N TYR A 377 4.14 15.12 5.21
CA TYR A 377 5.25 15.82 4.58
C TYR A 377 5.56 15.31 3.19
N SER A 378 5.58 13.99 2.99
CA SER A 378 5.82 13.40 1.67
C SER A 378 4.73 13.80 0.67
N GLY A 379 3.46 13.77 1.08
CA GLY A 379 2.34 14.16 0.24
C GLY A 379 2.36 15.65 -0.10
N THR A 380 2.71 16.51 0.86
CA THR A 380 2.91 17.96 0.63
C THR A 380 4.05 18.20 -0.36
N LEU A 381 5.18 17.50 -0.18
CA LEU A 381 6.38 17.63 -1.02
C LEU A 381 6.09 17.36 -2.51
N ILE A 382 5.30 16.32 -2.81
CA ILE A 382 5.02 15.93 -4.19
C ILE A 382 3.83 16.66 -4.82
N ALA A 383 3.08 17.46 -4.06
CA ALA A 383 1.84 18.07 -4.54
C ALA A 383 2.00 18.89 -5.83
N PRO A 384 3.07 19.69 -6.01
CA PRO A 384 3.29 20.40 -7.29
C PRO A 384 3.44 19.45 -8.47
N PHE A 385 4.25 18.39 -8.31
CA PHE A 385 4.47 17.37 -9.33
C PHE A 385 3.16 16.66 -9.70
N VAL A 386 2.38 16.22 -8.71
CA VAL A 386 1.11 15.53 -8.94
C VAL A 386 0.14 16.43 -9.70
N THR A 387 0.03 17.68 -9.26
CA THR A 387 -0.86 18.69 -9.86
C THR A 387 -0.51 18.96 -11.33
N GLU A 388 0.77 19.16 -11.61
CA GLU A 388 1.24 19.41 -12.97
C GLU A 388 1.03 18.19 -13.88
N THR A 389 1.39 17.01 -13.39
CA THR A 389 1.22 15.75 -14.14
C THR A 389 -0.26 15.51 -14.44
N ALA A 390 -1.15 15.72 -13.48
CA ALA A 390 -2.59 15.56 -13.67
C ALA A 390 -3.13 16.47 -14.78
N LYS A 391 -2.66 17.72 -14.86
CA LYS A 391 -3.02 18.66 -15.92
C LYS A 391 -2.47 18.21 -17.28
N GLN A 392 -1.22 17.75 -17.32
CA GLN A 392 -0.57 17.29 -18.55
C GLN A 392 -1.26 16.06 -19.15
N VAL A 393 -1.70 15.11 -18.32
CA VAL A 393 -2.36 13.88 -18.76
C VAL A 393 -3.88 14.00 -18.86
N GLY A 394 -4.45 15.18 -18.58
CA GLY A 394 -5.89 15.42 -18.63
C GLY A 394 -6.69 14.69 -17.53
N ALA A 395 -6.05 14.34 -16.41
CA ALA A 395 -6.65 13.62 -15.28
C ALA A 395 -6.81 14.50 -14.03
N PHE A 396 -6.81 15.84 -14.19
CA PHE A 396 -7.09 16.75 -13.07
C PHE A 396 -8.56 16.62 -12.65
N PRO A 397 -8.87 16.40 -11.35
CA PRO A 397 -10.25 16.22 -10.88
C PRO A 397 -11.11 17.46 -11.16
N ALA A 398 -12.29 17.26 -11.75
CA ALA A 398 -13.17 18.34 -12.21
C ALA A 398 -13.85 19.12 -11.07
N ASP A 399 -13.96 18.49 -9.90
CA ASP A 399 -14.54 19.01 -8.67
C ASP A 399 -13.54 19.80 -7.80
N VAL A 400 -12.26 19.81 -8.18
CA VAL A 400 -11.21 20.58 -7.51
C VAL A 400 -10.97 21.89 -8.25
N ALA A 401 -10.81 22.99 -7.51
CA ALA A 401 -10.50 24.29 -8.11
C ALA A 401 -9.19 24.21 -8.92
N SER A 402 -9.18 24.77 -10.14
CA SER A 402 -8.08 24.62 -11.10
C SER A 402 -6.73 25.18 -10.64
N ASN A 403 -6.75 26.05 -9.63
CA ASN A 403 -5.59 26.65 -8.97
C ASN A 403 -5.15 25.91 -7.70
N SER A 404 -5.90 24.92 -7.22
CA SER A 404 -5.53 24.12 -6.05
C SER A 404 -4.43 23.12 -6.40
N LEU A 405 -3.57 22.85 -5.41
CA LEU A 405 -2.67 21.72 -5.45
C LEU A 405 -3.43 20.45 -5.05
N ILE A 406 -3.08 19.32 -5.65
CA ILE A 406 -3.64 18.01 -5.32
C ILE A 406 -2.54 17.03 -4.89
N SER A 407 -2.84 16.15 -3.94
CA SER A 407 -1.98 15.05 -3.51
C SER A 407 -2.79 13.99 -2.75
N HIS A 408 -2.13 13.09 -2.03
CA HIS A 408 -2.77 12.06 -1.23
C HIS A 408 -2.08 11.91 0.13
N THR A 409 -2.87 11.95 1.20
CA THR A 409 -2.34 12.03 2.58
C THR A 409 -1.64 10.77 3.06
N THR A 410 -2.00 9.59 2.56
CA THR A 410 -1.38 8.33 2.98
C THR A 410 -0.73 7.58 1.83
N LEU A 411 -0.24 8.31 0.82
CA LEU A 411 0.39 7.72 -0.34
C LEU A 411 1.65 6.93 0.02
N GLU A 412 1.64 5.66 -0.38
CA GLU A 412 2.67 4.68 -0.10
C GLU A 412 4.03 5.09 -0.63
N GLY A 413 5.05 4.57 0.02
CA GLY A 413 6.43 4.91 -0.25
C GLY A 413 6.82 6.34 0.13
N PRO A 414 6.45 6.89 1.31
CA PRO A 414 6.75 8.28 1.62
C PRO A 414 8.26 8.53 1.82
N ILE A 415 9.01 7.55 2.34
CA ILE A 415 10.47 7.62 2.51
C ILE A 415 11.17 7.64 1.16
N GLU A 416 10.69 6.81 0.26
CA GLU A 416 11.20 6.64 -1.08
C GLU A 416 10.97 7.91 -1.92
N LYS A 417 9.90 8.67 -1.65
CA LYS A 417 9.71 10.01 -2.22
C LYS A 417 10.73 11.02 -1.70
N PHE A 418 11.14 10.96 -0.43
CA PHE A 418 12.27 11.77 0.06
C PHE A 418 13.59 11.34 -0.59
N VAL A 419 13.84 10.04 -0.77
CA VAL A 419 15.01 9.55 -1.51
C VAL A 419 14.98 10.06 -2.96
N ALA A 420 13.83 9.96 -3.63
CA ALA A 420 13.63 10.46 -4.99
C ALA A 420 13.89 11.97 -5.11
N TYR A 421 13.47 12.76 -4.12
CA TYR A 421 13.77 14.19 -4.06
C TYR A 421 15.28 14.44 -4.11
N PHE A 422 16.06 13.82 -3.21
CA PHE A 422 17.51 14.01 -3.20
C PHE A 422 18.19 13.49 -4.47
N VAL A 423 17.76 12.33 -4.98
CA VAL A 423 18.29 11.76 -6.23
C VAL A 423 18.01 12.67 -7.43
N GLY A 424 16.82 13.26 -7.50
CA GLY A 424 16.46 14.23 -8.53
C GLY A 424 17.33 15.49 -8.46
N GLN A 425 17.43 16.11 -7.28
CA GLN A 425 18.25 17.30 -7.06
C GLN A 425 19.74 17.06 -7.34
N ALA A 426 20.28 15.91 -6.91
CA ALA A 426 21.67 15.51 -7.16
C ALA A 426 22.00 15.44 -8.67
N SER A 427 21.01 15.13 -9.51
CA SER A 427 21.19 15.01 -10.95
C SER A 427 21.37 16.36 -11.65
N GLN A 428 21.21 17.48 -10.94
CA GLN A 428 21.42 18.84 -11.44
C GLN A 428 22.88 19.32 -11.29
N GLY A 429 23.77 18.51 -10.69
CA GLY A 429 25.20 18.79 -10.57
C GLY A 429 25.63 19.50 -9.28
N ASP A 430 24.73 19.63 -8.31
CA ASP A 430 25.06 20.12 -6.97
C ASP A 430 25.72 19.03 -6.12
N ILE A 431 26.99 19.26 -5.74
CA ILE A 431 27.80 18.32 -4.95
C ILE A 431 27.17 18.04 -3.58
N GLU A 432 26.55 19.03 -2.95
CA GLU A 432 25.90 18.86 -1.65
C GLU A 432 24.72 17.89 -1.76
N MET A 433 23.88 18.08 -2.79
CA MET A 433 22.75 17.19 -3.08
C MET A 433 23.20 15.79 -3.47
N MET A 434 24.32 15.65 -4.19
CA MET A 434 24.92 14.34 -4.48
C MET A 434 25.32 13.59 -3.21
N ILE A 435 25.90 14.29 -2.22
CA ILE A 435 26.24 13.70 -0.92
C ILE A 435 24.97 13.30 -0.18
N TYR A 436 23.94 14.15 -0.13
CA TYR A 436 22.67 13.82 0.52
C TYR A 436 21.95 12.65 -0.15
N ALA A 437 21.94 12.57 -1.47
CA ALA A 437 21.38 11.42 -2.20
C ALA A 437 22.14 10.12 -1.87
N ALA A 438 23.47 10.15 -1.88
CA ALA A 438 24.29 9.00 -1.54
C ALA A 438 24.06 8.54 -0.09
N LEU A 439 23.99 9.49 0.85
CA LEU A 439 23.67 9.20 2.26
C LEU A 439 22.26 8.65 2.42
N ALA A 440 21.26 9.23 1.76
CA ALA A 440 19.87 8.77 1.82
C ALA A 440 19.75 7.32 1.32
N ILE A 441 20.35 7.00 0.17
CA ILE A 441 20.37 5.63 -0.38
C ILE A 441 21.11 4.67 0.55
N ALA A 442 22.29 5.07 1.06
CA ALA A 442 23.08 4.24 1.95
C ALA A 442 22.36 3.95 3.27
N LEU A 443 21.79 4.97 3.91
CA LEU A 443 21.02 4.83 5.15
C LEU A 443 19.77 3.97 4.94
N TYR A 444 19.05 4.19 3.84
CA TYR A 444 17.88 3.39 3.48
C TYR A 444 18.25 1.91 3.29
N LEU A 445 19.34 1.62 2.56
CA LEU A 445 19.82 0.26 2.37
C LEU A 445 20.30 -0.38 3.68
N ILE A 446 21.06 0.35 4.50
CA ILE A 446 21.55 -0.14 5.80
C ILE A 446 20.37 -0.50 6.69
N LEU A 447 19.35 0.37 6.76
CA LEU A 447 18.16 0.13 7.55
C LEU A 447 17.38 -1.09 7.03
N PHE A 448 17.22 -1.21 5.71
CA PHE A 448 16.57 -2.37 5.10
C PHE A 448 17.32 -3.68 5.39
N VAL A 449 18.65 -3.70 5.25
CA VAL A 449 19.48 -4.88 5.54
C VAL A 449 19.41 -5.26 7.02
N TRP A 450 19.42 -4.27 7.92
CA TRP A 450 19.22 -4.51 9.34
C TRP A 450 17.84 -5.11 9.61
N TYR A 451 16.78 -4.53 9.04
CA TYR A 451 15.42 -5.03 9.14
C TYR A 451 15.29 -6.46 8.61
N ALA A 452 15.89 -6.77 7.46
CA ALA A 452 15.89 -8.11 6.88
C ALA A 452 16.48 -9.14 7.84
N LYS A 453 17.59 -8.82 8.49
CA LYS A 453 18.19 -9.68 9.53
C LYS A 453 17.26 -9.85 10.75
N GLN A 454 16.58 -8.79 11.17
CA GLN A 454 15.60 -8.87 12.26
C GLN A 454 14.41 -9.77 11.89
N MET A 455 13.88 -9.64 10.67
CA MET A 455 12.80 -10.49 10.17
C MET A 455 13.22 -11.95 10.07
N GLN A 456 14.41 -12.23 9.54
CA GLN A 456 14.95 -13.59 9.46
C GLN A 456 15.11 -14.22 10.84
N LYS A 457 15.69 -13.48 11.80
CA LYS A 457 15.80 -13.94 13.19
C LYS A 457 14.44 -14.24 13.80
N ARG A 458 13.49 -13.30 13.63
CA ARG A 458 12.12 -13.43 14.11
C ARG A 458 11.46 -14.68 13.51
N ASN A 459 11.47 -14.82 12.20
CA ASN A 459 10.85 -15.95 11.49
C ASN A 459 11.46 -17.29 11.94
N ALA A 460 12.78 -17.36 12.14
CA ALA A 460 13.45 -18.57 12.65
C ALA A 460 13.04 -18.93 14.10
N GLU A 461 12.75 -17.94 14.95
CA GLU A 461 12.22 -18.20 16.30
C GLU A 461 10.79 -18.76 16.27
N TYR A 462 9.97 -18.37 15.29
CA TYR A 462 8.60 -18.87 15.14
C TYR A 462 8.55 -20.28 14.54
N ALA A 463 9.40 -20.57 13.55
CA ALA A 463 9.53 -21.92 12.99
C ALA A 463 9.97 -22.97 14.02
N LYS A 464 10.47 -22.54 15.20
CA LYS A 464 10.80 -23.43 16.33
C LYS A 464 9.65 -23.62 17.32
N LYS A 465 8.59 -22.81 17.24
CA LYS A 465 7.45 -22.80 18.17
C LYS A 465 6.20 -23.49 17.61
N GLY A 466 6.06 -23.53 16.29
CA GLY A 466 5.16 -24.46 15.59
C GLY A 466 5.85 -25.79 15.41
#